data_AF-A0A4P7PHB7-F1
#
_entry.id   AF-A0A4P7PHB7-F1
#
_cell.length_a   1.000
_cell.length_b   1.000
_cell.length_c   1.000
_cell.angle_alpha   90.00
_cell.angle_beta   90.00
_cell.angle_gamma   90.00
#
_symmetry.space_group_name_H-M   'P 1'
#
loop_
_entity.id
_entity.type
_entity.pdbx_description
1 polymer ?
#
loop_
_entity_poly.entity_id
_entity_poly.type
_entity_poly.pdbx_seq_one_letter_code
_entity_poly.pdbx_strand_id
1 'polypeptide(L)'
;MANSVSVKLTIGIPSEAVYYLTYAFSGGTKCSPSATLDLDQAGPTSLKLPELAWGSTREYASGDVLTIPGKPDWFRSLRPGAKPTGTATLARTADNLNVGWTSFDGASHAVKFIVDGGNPMMPVAPHIDAAILVGLRKAGGGVQFSVDGIHDGFPNYTLQINGKTVYEWDAVKQGEDPSALGGTGDQSIKIAWKTL
;
A
#
# COMPACT_ATOMS: atom_id res chain seq x y z
N MET A 1 -10.71 27.44 1.20
CA MET A 1 -9.76 26.41 0.73
C MET A 1 -9.74 25.30 1.75
N ALA A 2 -9.48 24.06 1.34
CA ALA A 2 -9.32 22.96 2.31
C ALA A 2 -8.03 23.19 3.09
N ASN A 3 -8.18 23.51 4.38
CA ASN A 3 -7.03 23.66 5.28
C ASN A 3 -6.49 22.31 5.75
N SER A 4 -7.30 21.25 5.63
CA SER A 4 -6.89 19.88 5.89
C SER A 4 -6.82 19.08 4.59
N VAL A 5 -5.73 18.32 4.43
CA VAL A 5 -5.52 17.42 3.29
C VAL A 5 -5.38 16.00 3.82
N SER A 6 -6.19 15.09 3.30
CA SER A 6 -6.09 13.67 3.56
C SER A 6 -5.16 13.01 2.54
N VAL A 7 -4.27 12.13 3.01
CA VAL A 7 -3.38 11.31 2.19
C VAL A 7 -3.57 9.87 2.62
N LYS A 8 -3.81 8.98 1.66
CA LYS A 8 -4.07 7.55 1.93
C LYS A 8 -3.28 6.70 0.96
N LEU A 9 -2.54 5.74 1.49
CA LEU A 9 -1.93 4.65 0.72
C LEU A 9 -2.77 3.39 0.96
N THR A 10 -3.14 2.70 -0.12
CA THR A 10 -3.79 1.39 -0.05
C THR A 10 -2.91 0.38 -0.75
N ILE A 11 -2.61 -0.73 -0.07
CA ILE A 11 -1.85 -1.84 -0.63
C ILE A 11 -2.73 -3.07 -0.57
N GLY A 12 -2.88 -3.75 -1.69
CA GLY A 12 -3.79 -4.89 -1.78
C GLY A 12 -3.54 -5.78 -2.97
N ILE A 13 -3.96 -7.03 -2.84
CA ILE A 13 -3.92 -8.02 -3.90
C ILE A 13 -5.25 -7.95 -4.65
N PRO A 14 -5.26 -7.77 -5.98
CA PRO A 14 -6.48 -7.49 -6.74
C PRO A 14 -7.41 -8.70 -6.92
N SER A 15 -6.97 -9.90 -6.55
CA SER A 15 -7.73 -11.15 -6.63
C SER A 15 -8.40 -11.52 -5.30
N GLU A 16 -9.27 -12.55 -5.31
CA GLU A 16 -9.82 -13.11 -4.06
C GLU A 16 -8.78 -13.94 -3.30
N ALA A 17 -7.89 -14.60 -4.04
CA ALA A 17 -6.75 -15.34 -3.51
C ALA A 17 -5.50 -15.17 -4.40
N VAL A 18 -4.33 -15.22 -3.78
CA VAL A 18 -3.04 -15.31 -4.44
C VAL A 18 -2.48 -16.70 -4.28
N TYR A 19 -1.96 -17.27 -5.36
CA TYR A 19 -1.20 -18.51 -5.33
C TYR A 19 0.29 -18.20 -5.40
N TYR A 20 1.06 -18.69 -4.44
CA TYR A 20 2.49 -18.51 -4.40
C TYR A 20 3.17 -19.80 -3.95
N LEU A 21 4.10 -20.27 -4.76
CA LEU A 21 4.69 -21.61 -4.65
C LEU A 21 3.59 -22.68 -4.62
N THR A 22 3.31 -23.26 -3.46
CA THR A 22 2.27 -24.28 -3.24
C THR A 22 1.16 -23.80 -2.28
N TYR A 23 1.19 -22.53 -1.89
CA TYR A 23 0.30 -21.94 -0.89
C TYR A 23 -0.72 -21.01 -1.54
N ALA A 24 -1.91 -20.97 -0.96
CA ALA A 24 -2.97 -20.05 -1.35
C ALA A 24 -3.34 -19.14 -0.18
N PHE A 25 -3.20 -17.84 -0.37
CA PHE A 25 -3.56 -16.84 0.65
C PHE A 25 -4.67 -15.92 0.15
N SER A 26 -5.46 -15.36 1.06
CA SER A 26 -6.45 -14.33 0.71
C SER A 26 -5.80 -13.20 -0.06
N GLY A 27 -6.51 -12.65 -1.03
CA GLY A 27 -6.16 -11.39 -1.66
C GLY A 27 -6.70 -10.20 -0.86
N GLY A 28 -7.19 -9.18 -1.55
CA GLY A 28 -7.76 -7.96 -0.98
C GLY A 28 -6.73 -7.04 -0.30
N THR A 29 -7.24 -6.02 0.40
CA THR A 29 -6.43 -5.01 1.10
C THR A 29 -5.59 -5.62 2.21
N LYS A 30 -4.28 -5.36 2.18
CA LYS A 30 -3.31 -5.77 3.21
C LYS A 30 -3.09 -4.68 4.25
N CYS A 31 -3.01 -3.44 3.82
CA CYS A 31 -3.06 -2.28 4.71
C CYS A 31 -3.61 -1.08 3.95
N SER A 32 -4.15 -0.11 4.70
CA SER A 32 -4.56 1.17 4.13
C SER A 32 -4.22 2.35 5.04
N PRO A 33 -2.94 2.57 5.36
CA PRO A 33 -2.53 3.69 6.21
C PRO A 33 -2.99 5.02 5.63
N SER A 34 -3.43 5.93 6.50
CA SER A 34 -3.84 7.26 6.09
C SER A 34 -3.40 8.31 7.10
N ALA A 35 -3.36 9.56 6.64
CA ALA A 35 -2.99 10.72 7.40
C ALA A 35 -3.87 11.90 7.00
N THR A 36 -4.09 12.81 7.94
CA THR A 36 -4.60 14.16 7.64
C THR A 36 -3.57 15.18 8.06
N LEU A 37 -3.24 16.11 7.17
CA LEU A 37 -2.33 17.24 7.41
C LEU A 37 -3.13 18.54 7.44
N ASP A 38 -3.05 19.28 8.54
CA ASP A 38 -3.53 20.65 8.64
C ASP A 38 -2.46 21.62 8.12
N LEU A 39 -2.68 22.18 6.93
CA LEU A 39 -1.73 23.02 6.23
C LEU A 39 -1.58 24.44 6.83
N ASP A 40 -2.33 24.76 7.87
CA ASP A 40 -2.19 26.00 8.65
C ASP A 40 -1.38 25.81 9.95
N GLN A 41 -0.98 24.58 10.26
CA GLN A 41 -0.14 24.27 11.41
C GLN A 41 1.24 23.84 10.94
N ALA A 42 2.31 24.45 11.46
CA ALA A 42 3.65 24.06 11.07
C ALA A 42 4.08 22.74 11.72
N GLY A 43 4.95 22.00 11.02
CA GLY A 43 5.68 20.88 11.60
C GLY A 43 4.82 19.66 11.97
N PRO A 44 5.34 18.75 12.81
CA PRO A 44 4.70 17.48 13.13
C PRO A 44 3.30 17.58 13.74
N THR A 45 2.96 18.69 14.39
CA THR A 45 1.64 18.91 14.99
C THR A 45 0.51 19.06 13.97
N SER A 46 0.85 19.34 12.70
CA SER A 46 -0.10 19.32 11.59
C SER A 46 -0.68 17.94 11.29
N LEU A 47 0.05 16.88 11.66
CA LEU A 47 -0.26 15.51 11.28
C LEU A 47 -1.22 14.86 12.29
N LYS A 48 -2.35 14.37 11.78
CA LYS A 48 -3.29 13.53 12.50
C LYS A 48 -3.34 12.16 11.86
N LEU A 49 -3.22 11.13 12.69
CA LEU A 49 -3.17 9.73 12.26
C LEU A 49 -4.29 8.94 12.93
N PRO A 50 -5.11 8.21 12.16
CA PRO A 50 -5.90 7.12 12.73
C PRO A 50 -5.00 5.95 13.13
N GLU A 51 -5.58 4.97 13.83
CA GLU A 51 -4.91 3.72 14.13
C GLU A 51 -4.46 3.01 12.85
N LEU A 52 -3.21 2.53 12.84
CA LEU A 52 -2.63 1.79 11.74
C LEU A 52 -2.76 0.29 12.04
N ALA A 53 -3.26 -0.47 11.07
CA ALA A 53 -3.45 -1.90 11.23
C ALA A 53 -3.20 -2.65 9.92
N TRP A 54 -2.76 -3.89 10.08
CA TRP A 54 -2.70 -4.89 9.02
C TRP A 54 -4.05 -5.60 8.88
N GLY A 55 -4.41 -5.92 7.65
CA GLY A 55 -5.50 -6.83 7.34
C GLY A 55 -5.14 -8.28 7.71
N SER A 56 -6.15 -9.11 7.93
CA SER A 56 -5.94 -10.53 8.20
C SER A 56 -5.51 -11.28 6.94
N THR A 57 -4.50 -12.12 7.10
CA THR A 57 -4.12 -13.14 6.12
C THR A 57 -4.89 -14.41 6.42
N ARG A 58 -5.49 -15.01 5.39
CA ARG A 58 -6.21 -16.28 5.47
C ARG A 58 -5.54 -17.24 4.50
N GLU A 59 -5.22 -18.44 4.95
CA GLU A 59 -4.73 -19.50 4.08
C GLU A 59 -5.90 -20.37 3.62
N TYR A 60 -5.82 -20.91 2.41
CA TYR A 60 -6.81 -21.82 1.83
C TYR A 60 -6.13 -23.08 1.32
N ALA A 61 -6.88 -24.18 1.26
CA ALA A 61 -6.41 -25.39 0.60
C ALA A 61 -6.19 -25.12 -0.90
N SER A 62 -5.12 -25.69 -1.48
CA SER A 62 -4.84 -25.56 -2.93
C SER A 62 -6.01 -26.04 -3.80
N GLY A 63 -6.82 -27.00 -3.32
CA GLY A 63 -8.02 -27.46 -4.04
C GLY A 63 -9.17 -26.45 -4.08
N ASP A 64 -9.16 -25.45 -3.19
CA ASP A 64 -10.22 -24.44 -3.05
C ASP A 64 -9.97 -23.18 -3.89
N VAL A 65 -8.82 -23.07 -4.54
CA VAL A 65 -8.51 -21.96 -5.45
C VAL A 65 -8.63 -22.36 -6.90
N LEU A 66 -9.11 -21.45 -7.74
CA LEU A 66 -9.32 -21.66 -9.17
C LEU A 66 -8.49 -20.68 -10.00
N THR A 67 -7.89 -21.16 -11.09
CA THR A 67 -7.41 -20.29 -12.18
C THR A 67 -8.55 -19.45 -12.72
N ILE A 68 -8.28 -18.19 -13.07
CA ILE A 68 -9.22 -17.35 -13.81
C ILE A 68 -8.74 -17.23 -15.26
N PRO A 69 -9.57 -17.60 -16.26
CA PRO A 69 -9.20 -17.46 -17.67
C PRO A 69 -8.77 -16.02 -18.02
N GLY A 70 -7.64 -15.89 -18.71
CA GLY A 70 -7.08 -14.60 -19.12
C GLY A 70 -6.39 -13.81 -17.99
N LYS A 71 -6.16 -14.42 -16.83
CA LYS A 71 -5.37 -13.85 -15.74
C LYS A 71 -4.07 -14.63 -15.51
N PRO A 72 -3.04 -14.02 -14.90
CA PRO A 72 -1.83 -14.71 -14.50
C PRO A 72 -2.12 -15.88 -13.55
N ASP A 73 -1.27 -16.90 -13.55
CA ASP A 73 -1.46 -18.11 -12.74
C ASP A 73 -1.49 -17.85 -11.24
N TRP A 74 -0.83 -16.81 -10.74
CA TRP A 74 -0.92 -16.46 -9.32
C TRP A 74 -2.29 -15.86 -8.94
N PHE A 75 -3.06 -15.35 -9.91
CA PHE A 75 -4.33 -14.66 -9.69
C PHE A 75 -5.47 -15.70 -9.61
N ARG A 76 -6.00 -15.91 -8.41
CA ARG A 76 -7.01 -16.93 -8.15
C ARG A 76 -8.34 -16.37 -7.68
N SER A 77 -9.42 -17.08 -8.01
CA SER A 77 -10.69 -16.99 -7.29
C SER A 77 -10.81 -18.11 -6.26
N LEU A 78 -11.71 -17.94 -5.30
CA LEU A 78 -12.09 -18.98 -4.36
C LEU A 78 -13.27 -19.80 -4.89
N ARG A 79 -13.28 -21.11 -4.63
CA ARG A 79 -14.48 -21.92 -4.83
C ARG A 79 -15.60 -21.42 -3.92
N PRO A 80 -16.87 -21.46 -4.38
CA PRO A 80 -18.00 -21.16 -3.52
C PRO A 80 -17.98 -22.02 -2.24
N GLY A 81 -18.03 -21.35 -1.08
CA GLY A 81 -18.01 -22.02 0.22
C GLY A 81 -16.63 -22.42 0.75
N ALA A 82 -15.54 -22.08 0.05
CA ALA A 82 -14.17 -22.28 0.53
C ALA A 82 -13.99 -21.69 1.93
N LYS A 83 -13.40 -22.46 2.84
CA LYS A 83 -13.13 -22.05 4.22
C LYS A 83 -11.63 -21.87 4.42
N PRO A 84 -11.19 -20.84 5.15
CA PRO A 84 -9.78 -20.72 5.51
C PRO A 84 -9.31 -21.93 6.32
N THR A 85 -8.13 -22.45 6.00
CA THR A 85 -7.43 -23.47 6.79
C THR A 85 -6.67 -22.85 7.96
N GLY A 86 -6.36 -21.55 7.87
CA GLY A 86 -5.79 -20.77 8.96
C GLY A 86 -6.03 -19.28 8.77
N THR A 87 -5.81 -18.51 9.84
CA THR A 87 -5.94 -17.06 9.83
C THR A 87 -4.95 -16.45 10.81
N ALA A 88 -4.21 -15.44 10.38
CA ALA A 88 -3.33 -14.66 11.24
C ALA A 88 -3.29 -13.20 10.77
N THR A 89 -2.98 -12.30 11.69
CA THR A 89 -2.75 -10.88 11.41
C THR A 89 -1.34 -10.54 11.85
N LEU A 90 -0.57 -9.88 10.98
CA LEU A 90 0.76 -9.40 11.32
C LEU A 90 0.65 -8.38 12.47
N ALA A 91 1.42 -8.58 13.54
CA ALA A 91 1.47 -7.60 14.63
C ALA A 91 2.10 -6.30 14.12
N ARG A 92 1.44 -5.17 14.37
CA ARG A 92 1.93 -3.87 13.92
C ARG A 92 3.06 -3.37 14.83
N THR A 93 4.15 -2.89 14.23
CA THR A 93 5.24 -2.15 14.88
C THR A 93 5.48 -0.83 14.14
N ALA A 94 6.28 0.07 14.73
CA ALA A 94 6.69 1.30 14.06
C ALA A 94 7.67 1.07 12.90
N ASP A 95 8.35 -0.07 12.90
CA ASP A 95 9.28 -0.43 11.82
C ASP A 95 8.54 -1.01 10.63
N ASN A 96 7.43 -1.73 10.87
CA ASN A 96 6.73 -2.46 9.82
C ASN A 96 5.54 -1.71 9.21
N LEU A 97 4.87 -0.85 9.96
CA LEU A 97 3.78 -0.02 9.44
C LEU A 97 3.74 1.30 10.18
N ASN A 98 4.10 2.36 9.46
CA ASN A 98 4.20 3.68 10.03
C ASN A 98 3.82 4.78 9.06
N VAL A 99 3.29 5.86 9.62
CA VAL A 99 3.01 7.10 8.92
C VAL A 99 3.55 8.21 9.79
N GLY A 100 4.47 9.01 9.26
CA GLY A 100 5.16 10.03 10.05
C GLY A 100 5.31 11.34 9.30
N TRP A 101 5.34 12.44 10.05
CA TRP A 101 5.70 13.73 9.48
C TRP A 101 7.19 13.69 9.08
N THR A 102 7.53 14.31 7.96
CA THR A 102 8.92 14.42 7.54
C THR A 102 9.17 15.74 6.81
N SER A 103 10.43 16.07 6.56
CA SER A 103 10.81 17.14 5.65
C SER A 103 10.81 16.64 4.20
N PHE A 104 10.37 17.47 3.27
CA PHE A 104 10.45 17.21 1.84
C PHE A 104 10.81 18.51 1.13
N ASP A 105 11.78 18.47 0.21
CA ASP A 105 12.29 19.68 -0.41
C ASP A 105 11.20 20.45 -1.19
N GLY A 106 11.11 21.76 -0.94
CA GLY A 106 10.08 22.62 -1.51
C GLY A 106 8.66 22.42 -0.97
N ALA A 107 8.44 21.52 0.00
CA ALA A 107 7.16 21.32 0.68
C ALA A 107 7.07 22.11 2.00
N SER A 108 5.87 22.57 2.37
CA SER A 108 5.64 23.09 3.73
C SER A 108 5.20 22.00 4.70
N HIS A 109 4.65 20.90 4.18
CA HIS A 109 4.21 19.74 4.94
C HIS A 109 4.60 18.49 4.18
N ALA A 110 5.01 17.43 4.88
CA ALA A 110 5.14 16.14 4.23
C ALA A 110 4.82 14.99 5.17
N VAL A 111 4.40 13.89 4.56
CA VAL A 111 4.15 12.62 5.24
C VAL A 111 4.93 11.52 4.55
N LYS A 112 5.54 10.64 5.35
CA LYS A 112 6.20 9.42 4.88
C LYS A 112 5.41 8.21 5.34
N PHE A 113 5.09 7.33 4.41
CA PHE A 113 4.59 5.99 4.65
C PHE A 113 5.77 5.02 4.66
N ILE A 114 5.83 4.18 5.68
CA ILE A 114 6.72 3.01 5.77
C ILE A 114 5.84 1.78 5.86
N VAL A 115 6.12 0.81 4.99
CA VAL A 115 5.46 -0.48 4.93
C VAL A 115 6.55 -1.53 4.77
N ASP A 116 6.50 -2.52 5.64
CA ASP A 116 7.26 -3.77 5.60
C ASP A 116 6.27 -4.84 6.09
N GLY A 117 5.68 -5.57 5.14
CA GLY A 117 4.51 -6.43 5.34
C GLY A 117 4.82 -7.91 5.20
N GLY A 118 5.44 -8.51 6.23
CA GLY A 118 5.68 -9.95 6.27
C GLY A 118 4.40 -10.80 6.34
N ASN A 119 4.42 -11.99 5.73
CA ASN A 119 3.30 -12.94 5.82
C ASN A 119 3.31 -13.65 7.19
N PRO A 120 2.32 -13.42 8.07
CA PRO A 120 2.31 -13.99 9.43
C PRO A 120 2.10 -15.51 9.47
N MET A 121 1.71 -16.12 8.34
CA MET A 121 1.50 -17.56 8.22
C MET A 121 2.64 -18.27 7.48
N MET A 122 3.55 -17.52 6.85
CA MET A 122 4.69 -18.06 6.13
C MET A 122 5.93 -17.19 6.37
N PRO A 123 6.69 -17.44 7.45
CA PRO A 123 7.81 -16.57 7.86
C PRO A 123 8.94 -16.41 6.85
N VAL A 124 9.05 -17.33 5.88
CA VAL A 124 10.05 -17.29 4.81
C VAL A 124 9.55 -16.57 3.55
N ALA A 125 8.31 -16.07 3.54
CA ALA A 125 7.80 -15.23 2.46
C ALA A 125 8.60 -13.92 2.42
N PRO A 126 8.95 -13.41 1.24
CA PRO A 126 9.43 -12.04 1.14
C PRO A 126 8.35 -11.07 1.64
N HIS A 127 8.79 -9.94 2.17
CA HIS A 127 7.91 -8.93 2.75
C HIS A 127 7.36 -8.01 1.64
N ILE A 128 6.27 -7.30 1.95
CA ILE A 128 5.79 -6.20 1.11
C ILE A 128 6.44 -4.91 1.58
N ASP A 129 7.33 -4.34 0.79
CA ASP A 129 8.10 -3.16 1.14
C ASP A 129 7.62 -1.91 0.38
N ALA A 130 7.53 -0.79 1.10
CA ALA A 130 7.34 0.53 0.52
C ALA A 130 7.84 1.66 1.43
N ALA A 131 8.43 2.68 0.82
CA ALA A 131 8.76 3.95 1.43
C ALA A 131 8.32 5.10 0.53
N ILE A 132 7.18 5.71 0.83
CA ILE A 132 6.55 6.72 -0.02
C ILE A 132 6.41 8.03 0.74
N LEU A 133 6.96 9.11 0.18
CA LEU A 133 6.87 10.47 0.69
C LEU A 133 5.91 11.30 -0.15
N VAL A 134 5.04 12.06 0.51
CA VAL A 134 4.14 13.01 -0.12
C VAL A 134 4.42 14.39 0.45
N GLY A 135 4.97 15.27 -0.38
CA GLY A 135 5.15 16.69 -0.07
C GLY A 135 3.91 17.49 -0.47
N LEU A 136 3.49 18.42 0.38
CA LEU A 136 2.36 19.32 0.16
C LEU A 136 2.78 20.77 0.41
N ARG A 137 2.19 21.70 -0.35
CA ARG A 137 2.32 23.14 -0.11
C ARG A 137 1.10 23.91 -0.61
N LYS A 138 0.85 25.08 -0.01
CA LYS A 138 -0.09 26.07 -0.57
C LYS A 138 0.65 26.90 -1.62
N ALA A 139 0.19 26.86 -2.87
CA ALA A 139 0.79 27.61 -3.98
C ALA A 139 -0.23 27.87 -5.08
N GLY A 140 -0.13 29.01 -5.78
CA GLY A 140 -1.01 29.33 -6.91
C GLY A 140 -2.51 29.39 -6.57
N GLY A 141 -2.87 29.73 -5.33
CA GLY A 141 -4.25 29.78 -4.86
C GLY A 141 -4.86 28.41 -4.51
N GLY A 142 -4.08 27.33 -4.53
CA GLY A 142 -4.52 25.97 -4.18
C GLY A 142 -3.47 25.17 -3.43
N VAL A 143 -3.71 23.86 -3.31
CA VAL A 143 -2.74 22.91 -2.77
C VAL A 143 -2.00 22.27 -3.93
N GLN A 144 -0.67 22.25 -3.84
CA GLN A 144 0.18 21.45 -4.71
C GLN A 144 0.75 20.27 -3.95
N PHE A 145 1.01 19.19 -4.67
CA PHE A 145 1.63 17.99 -4.14
C PHE A 145 2.81 17.52 -5.00
N SER A 146 3.73 16.82 -4.39
CA SER A 146 4.83 16.08 -5.03
C SER A 146 4.93 14.72 -4.35
N VAL A 147 5.33 13.69 -5.09
CA VAL A 147 5.52 12.34 -4.54
C VAL A 147 6.89 11.82 -4.93
N ASP A 148 7.64 11.30 -3.96
CA ASP A 148 8.89 10.57 -4.18
C ASP A 148 8.85 9.29 -3.33
N GLY A 149 9.43 8.20 -3.80
CA GLY A 149 9.47 6.97 -3.04
C GLY A 149 9.76 5.74 -3.86
N ILE A 150 9.74 4.61 -3.17
CA ILE A 150 9.93 3.28 -3.74
C ILE A 150 8.91 2.29 -3.16
N HIS A 151 8.62 1.24 -3.91
CA HIS A 151 7.90 0.05 -3.45
C HIS A 151 8.23 -1.15 -4.35
N ASP A 152 7.82 -2.34 -3.93
CA ASP A 152 8.02 -3.58 -4.69
C ASP A 152 7.12 -3.69 -5.93
N GLY A 153 7.44 -4.58 -6.86
CA GLY A 153 6.61 -4.80 -8.06
C GLY A 153 5.25 -5.46 -7.78
N PHE A 154 5.06 -6.01 -6.58
CA PHE A 154 3.82 -6.68 -6.15
C PHE A 154 3.49 -6.28 -4.71
N PRO A 155 2.21 -6.14 -4.29
CA PRO A 155 0.98 -6.31 -5.06
C PRO A 155 0.56 -4.98 -5.71
N ASN A 156 -0.71 -4.56 -5.61
CA ASN A 156 -1.15 -3.24 -6.09
C ASN A 156 -0.95 -2.17 -5.02
N TYR A 157 -0.56 -0.97 -5.47
CA TYR A 157 -0.36 0.21 -4.64
C TYR A 157 -1.23 1.34 -5.17
N THR A 158 -1.95 2.03 -4.29
CA THR A 158 -2.79 3.18 -4.69
C THR A 158 -2.61 4.30 -3.69
N LEU A 159 -2.11 5.45 -4.17
CA LEU A 159 -1.98 6.66 -3.37
C LEU A 159 -3.07 7.65 -3.75
N GLN A 160 -3.79 8.14 -2.74
CA GLN A 160 -4.86 9.10 -2.90
C GLN A 160 -4.59 10.35 -2.05
N ILE A 161 -4.92 11.52 -2.60
CA ILE A 161 -4.91 12.80 -1.88
C ILE A 161 -6.31 13.40 -1.99
N ASN A 162 -6.97 13.67 -0.86
CA ASN A 162 -8.38 14.09 -0.80
C ASN A 162 -9.32 13.17 -1.61
N GLY A 163 -9.07 11.86 -1.55
CA GLY A 163 -9.84 10.84 -2.26
C GLY A 163 -9.54 10.74 -3.76
N LYS A 164 -8.75 11.65 -4.34
CA LYS A 164 -8.30 11.58 -5.74
C LYS A 164 -7.06 10.71 -5.84
N THR A 165 -7.09 9.69 -6.69
CA THR A 165 -5.92 8.87 -7.00
C THR A 165 -4.87 9.72 -7.73
N VAL A 166 -3.67 9.78 -7.16
CA VAL A 166 -2.53 10.50 -7.73
C VAL A 166 -1.43 9.56 -8.21
N TYR A 167 -1.43 8.33 -7.72
CA TYR A 167 -0.55 7.25 -8.16
C TYR A 167 -1.27 5.90 -8.03
N GLU A 168 -1.04 5.02 -9.00
CA GLU A 168 -1.56 3.65 -9.03
C GLU A 168 -0.53 2.72 -9.66
N TRP A 169 -0.24 1.63 -8.96
CA TRP A 169 0.49 0.48 -9.46
C TRP A 169 -0.44 -0.72 -9.52
N ASP A 170 -0.55 -1.33 -10.69
CA ASP A 170 -1.38 -2.51 -10.93
C ASP A 170 -0.48 -3.65 -11.42
N ALA A 171 -0.13 -4.55 -10.50
CA ALA A 171 0.81 -5.64 -10.76
C ALA A 171 0.35 -6.52 -11.94
N VAL A 172 -0.97 -6.70 -12.12
CA VAL A 172 -1.51 -7.47 -13.25
C VAL A 172 -1.23 -6.78 -14.58
N LYS A 173 -1.40 -5.46 -14.65
CA LYS A 173 -1.12 -4.69 -15.88
C LYS A 173 0.37 -4.61 -16.18
N GLN A 174 1.21 -4.62 -15.15
CA GLN A 174 2.67 -4.57 -15.29
C GLN A 174 3.28 -5.94 -15.59
N GLY A 175 2.49 -7.02 -15.53
CA GLY A 175 2.98 -8.38 -15.72
C GLY A 175 3.79 -8.91 -14.54
N GLU A 176 3.66 -8.27 -13.39
CA GLU A 176 4.35 -8.64 -12.16
C GLU A 176 3.63 -9.79 -11.44
N ASP A 177 4.36 -10.50 -10.60
CA ASP A 177 3.88 -11.63 -9.81
C ASP A 177 4.45 -11.59 -8.39
N PRO A 178 4.05 -12.49 -7.47
CA PRO A 178 4.53 -12.45 -6.10
C PRO A 178 6.06 -12.63 -5.93
N SER A 179 6.79 -13.08 -6.97
CA SER A 179 8.26 -13.10 -6.92
C SER A 179 8.87 -11.70 -6.96
N ALA A 180 8.12 -10.69 -7.42
CA ALA A 180 8.52 -9.27 -7.39
C ALA A 180 8.54 -8.66 -5.97
N LEU A 181 8.24 -9.45 -4.93
CA LEU A 181 8.52 -9.13 -3.53
C LEU A 181 9.97 -9.49 -3.12
N GLY A 182 10.68 -10.27 -3.96
CA GLY A 182 12.04 -10.74 -3.65
C GLY A 182 13.14 -9.71 -3.90
N GLY A 183 12.84 -8.64 -4.64
CA GLY A 183 13.66 -7.44 -4.75
C GLY A 183 13.18 -6.39 -3.75
N THR A 184 14.07 -5.50 -3.28
CA THR A 184 13.69 -4.42 -2.37
C THR A 184 13.48 -3.12 -3.14
N GLY A 185 12.23 -2.68 -3.29
CA GLY A 185 11.92 -1.34 -3.79
C GLY A 185 12.21 -1.13 -5.28
N ASP A 186 11.91 -2.13 -6.12
CA ASP A 186 12.21 -2.13 -7.55
C ASP A 186 11.51 -1.02 -8.35
N GLN A 187 10.40 -0.47 -7.82
CA GLN A 187 9.60 0.54 -8.49
C GLN A 187 9.78 1.91 -7.86
N SER A 188 10.24 2.88 -8.65
CA SER A 188 10.38 4.26 -8.21
C SER A 188 9.15 5.11 -8.55
N ILE A 189 8.69 5.91 -7.59
CA ILE A 189 7.67 6.94 -7.81
C ILE A 189 8.36 8.29 -7.87
N LYS A 190 8.18 9.03 -8.97
CA LYS A 190 8.60 10.43 -9.08
C LYS A 190 7.52 11.28 -9.73
N ILE A 191 6.73 11.94 -8.90
CA ILE A 191 5.72 12.90 -9.34
C ILE A 191 6.19 14.28 -8.93
N ALA A 192 6.60 15.09 -9.93
CA ALA A 192 6.91 16.49 -9.72
C ALA A 192 5.69 17.29 -9.25
N TRP A 193 5.92 18.50 -8.75
CA TRP A 193 4.88 19.40 -8.26
C TRP A 193 3.69 19.54 -9.22
N LYS A 194 2.51 19.15 -8.74
CA LYS A 194 1.23 19.26 -9.44
C LYS A 194 0.20 19.94 -8.55
N THR A 195 -0.71 20.70 -9.14
CA THR A 195 -1.91 21.17 -8.43
C THR A 195 -2.86 20.00 -8.20
N LEU A 196 -3.37 19.88 -6.98
CA LEU A 196 -4.32 18.84 -6.58
C LEU A 196 -5.65 18.98 -7.33
#